data_AF-A0A520XD94-F1
#
_entry.id   AF-A0A520XD94-F1
#
_cell.length_a   1.000
_cell.length_b   1.000
_cell.length_c   1.000
_cell.angle_alpha   90.00
_cell.angle_beta   90.00
_cell.angle_gamma   90.00
#
_symmetry.space_group_name_H-M   'P 1'
#
loop_
_entity.id
_entity.type
_entity.pdbx_description
1 polymer ?
#
loop_
_entity_poly.entity_id
_entity_poly.type
_entity_poly.pdbx_seq_one_letter_code
_entity_poly.pdbx_strand_id
1 'polypeptide(L)'
;MKISGFTFIRNGILMGYPFKESIMSALPLVDEFIVVVCESADQTKNELEKLKDLNPKIKLIESDWKITKKSGTILSEKTNLAIQNITGNYGLYVQCDEGIHEKDYEKILRVLEENINDKNVKGFVFDYIHFFGGYFSYAKRSEKRFFYDREVRIIRNDGTVLSWGDAMGFKDLNGVKINIENKNALPLNVNMFHYGRAKNPADMYKKDKEMERLYNFQIINRLKNWVSNYDPRIDKYIYSDFGWLERIDRKNLDFHPAPFRELASKQDWKVDDFKTFLKEKKGTSQFFKMLIYRIVKDSINETSNAYKKIRAFLKNK
;
A
#
# COMPACT_ATOMS: atom_id res chain seq x y z
N MET A 1 -17.63 6.48 -22.12
CA MET A 1 -16.50 6.78 -21.21
C MET A 1 -15.52 5.61 -21.26
N LYS A 2 -14.22 5.85 -21.17
CA LYS A 2 -13.18 4.79 -21.04
C LYS A 2 -12.45 4.91 -19.70
N ILE A 3 -12.16 3.80 -19.05
CA ILE A 3 -11.42 3.73 -17.77
C ILE A 3 -10.21 2.82 -17.95
N SER A 4 -9.02 3.28 -17.56
CA SER A 4 -7.82 2.44 -17.51
C SER A 4 -7.49 2.12 -16.06
N GLY A 5 -7.30 0.86 -15.73
CA GLY A 5 -6.65 0.45 -14.49
C GLY A 5 -5.15 0.63 -14.61
N PHE A 6 -4.47 0.93 -13.51
CA PHE A 6 -3.01 0.96 -13.52
C PHE A 6 -2.39 0.62 -12.17
N THR A 7 -1.17 0.09 -12.22
CA THR A 7 -0.34 -0.18 -11.05
C THR A 7 1.14 -0.34 -11.44
N PHE A 8 2.01 -0.45 -10.46
CA PHE A 8 3.37 -0.98 -10.65
C PHE A 8 3.61 -2.10 -9.64
N ILE A 9 4.43 -3.09 -10.00
CA ILE A 9 4.71 -4.23 -9.13
C ILE A 9 6.19 -4.54 -9.13
N ARG A 10 6.74 -4.71 -7.92
CA ARG A 10 8.07 -5.25 -7.65
C ARG A 10 8.00 -6.28 -6.55
N ASN A 11 8.64 -7.44 -6.74
CA ASN A 11 8.76 -8.49 -5.73
C ASN A 11 7.40 -8.91 -5.12
N GLY A 12 6.35 -9.00 -5.93
CA GLY A 12 4.99 -9.30 -5.47
C GLY A 12 4.90 -10.60 -4.68
N ILE A 13 5.58 -11.65 -5.15
CA ILE A 13 5.61 -12.98 -4.50
C ILE A 13 6.40 -12.94 -3.20
N LEU A 14 7.63 -12.42 -3.24
CA LEU A 14 8.54 -12.35 -2.09
C LEU A 14 7.96 -11.47 -0.97
N MET A 15 7.25 -10.41 -1.34
CA MET A 15 6.54 -9.55 -0.39
C MET A 15 5.19 -10.12 0.05
N GLY A 16 4.75 -11.23 -0.56
CA GLY A 16 3.48 -11.89 -0.32
C GLY A 16 2.28 -10.97 -0.51
N TYR A 17 2.30 -10.16 -1.57
CA TYR A 17 1.19 -9.30 -1.93
C TYR A 17 0.16 -10.08 -2.76
N PRO A 18 -1.15 -9.91 -2.51
CA PRO A 18 -2.22 -10.51 -3.30
C PRO A 18 -2.43 -9.72 -4.61
N PHE A 19 -1.36 -9.57 -5.40
CA PHE A 19 -1.37 -8.68 -6.57
C PHE A 19 -2.25 -9.20 -7.70
N LYS A 20 -2.41 -10.53 -7.82
CA LYS A 20 -3.29 -11.13 -8.82
C LYS A 20 -4.74 -10.81 -8.49
N GLU A 21 -5.12 -10.99 -7.23
CA GLU A 21 -6.45 -10.71 -6.70
C GLU A 21 -6.79 -9.23 -6.80
N SER A 22 -5.81 -8.37 -6.51
CA SER A 22 -5.93 -6.91 -6.65
C SER A 22 -6.25 -6.51 -8.09
N ILE A 23 -5.45 -6.99 -9.07
CA ILE A 23 -5.70 -6.75 -10.50
C ILE A 23 -7.07 -7.31 -10.90
N MET A 24 -7.37 -8.56 -10.57
CA MET A 24 -8.64 -9.22 -10.93
C MET A 24 -9.85 -8.48 -10.39
N SER A 25 -9.75 -7.85 -9.21
CA SER A 25 -10.87 -7.08 -8.63
C SER A 25 -11.15 -5.76 -9.37
N ALA A 26 -10.21 -5.28 -10.18
CA ALA A 26 -10.35 -4.06 -10.96
C ALA A 26 -10.74 -4.32 -12.43
N LEU A 27 -10.42 -5.50 -12.98
CA LEU A 27 -10.69 -5.84 -14.39
C LEU A 27 -12.14 -5.66 -14.85
N PRO A 28 -13.18 -5.89 -14.02
CA PRO A 28 -14.56 -5.62 -14.41
C PRO A 28 -14.87 -4.14 -14.65
N LEU A 29 -14.13 -3.22 -14.01
CA LEU A 29 -14.37 -1.77 -14.07
C LEU A 29 -13.66 -1.06 -15.22
N VAL A 30 -12.66 -1.70 -15.83
CA VAL A 30 -11.71 -1.03 -16.72
C VAL A 30 -11.72 -1.62 -18.13
N ASP A 31 -11.35 -0.82 -19.11
CA ASP A 31 -11.21 -1.22 -20.51
C ASP A 31 -9.80 -1.77 -20.81
N GLU A 32 -8.81 -1.36 -20.02
CA GLU A 32 -7.45 -1.88 -20.02
C GLU A 32 -6.84 -1.78 -18.63
N PHE A 33 -5.81 -2.56 -18.34
CA PHE A 33 -5.10 -2.52 -17.07
C PHE A 33 -3.58 -2.49 -17.30
N ILE A 34 -2.95 -1.36 -17.04
CA ILE A 34 -1.52 -1.14 -17.23
C ILE A 34 -0.75 -1.58 -15.99
N VAL A 35 0.16 -2.53 -16.13
CA VAL A 35 1.06 -2.96 -15.06
C VAL A 35 2.49 -2.60 -15.43
N VAL A 36 3.09 -1.65 -14.70
CA VAL A 36 4.53 -1.43 -14.76
C VAL A 36 5.24 -2.54 -13.98
N VAL A 37 5.86 -3.47 -14.70
CA VAL A 37 6.60 -4.60 -14.15
C VAL A 37 8.02 -4.15 -13.84
N CYS A 38 8.30 -3.94 -12.56
CA CYS A 38 9.63 -3.56 -12.12
C CYS A 38 10.52 -4.78 -11.93
N GLU A 39 11.83 -4.59 -12.17
CA GLU A 39 12.86 -5.58 -11.89
C GLU A 39 12.69 -6.19 -10.48
N SER A 40 12.44 -7.50 -10.47
CA SER A 40 12.10 -8.28 -9.27
C SER A 40 13.10 -9.43 -9.09
N ALA A 41 13.35 -9.80 -7.83
CA ALA A 41 14.22 -10.91 -7.44
C ALA A 41 13.49 -12.26 -7.33
N ASP A 42 12.23 -12.32 -7.77
CA ASP A 42 11.34 -13.46 -7.70
C ASP A 42 10.59 -13.68 -9.03
N GLN A 43 9.69 -14.66 -9.06
CA GLN A 43 8.93 -15.01 -10.27
C GLN A 43 7.72 -14.08 -10.54
N THR A 44 7.67 -12.87 -9.96
CA THR A 44 6.51 -11.98 -10.11
C THR A 44 6.22 -11.65 -11.58
N LYS A 45 7.26 -11.43 -12.40
CA LYS A 45 7.10 -11.20 -13.85
C LYS A 45 6.40 -12.38 -14.53
N ASN A 46 6.82 -13.61 -14.23
CA ASN A 46 6.23 -14.82 -14.84
C ASN A 46 4.76 -14.97 -14.47
N GLU A 47 4.38 -14.68 -13.22
CA GLU A 47 2.98 -14.72 -12.80
C GLU A 47 2.13 -13.61 -13.45
N LEU A 48 2.72 -12.44 -13.73
CA LEU A 48 2.04 -11.37 -14.46
C LEU A 48 1.84 -11.69 -15.94
N GLU A 49 2.81 -12.34 -16.60
CA GLU A 49 2.64 -12.82 -17.97
C GLU A 49 1.51 -13.86 -18.06
N LYS A 50 1.48 -14.84 -17.14
CA LYS A 50 0.36 -15.80 -17.06
C LYS A 50 -0.99 -15.10 -16.86
N LEU A 51 -1.04 -14.07 -16.02
CA LEU A 51 -2.28 -13.33 -15.78
C LEU A 51 -2.73 -12.56 -17.04
N LYS A 52 -1.78 -11.98 -17.78
CA LYS A 52 -2.03 -11.33 -19.07
C LYS A 52 -2.55 -12.31 -20.12
N ASP A 53 -1.99 -13.52 -20.19
CA ASP A 53 -2.47 -14.56 -21.12
C ASP A 53 -3.93 -14.97 -20.84
N LEU A 54 -4.37 -14.87 -19.58
CA LEU A 54 -5.76 -15.13 -19.18
C LEU A 54 -6.71 -13.96 -19.43
N ASN A 55 -6.21 -12.73 -19.56
CA ASN A 55 -7.07 -11.55 -19.76
C ASN A 55 -6.41 -10.48 -20.66
N PRO A 56 -6.93 -10.26 -21.88
CA PRO A 56 -6.32 -9.35 -22.86
C PRO A 56 -6.38 -7.87 -22.46
N LYS A 57 -7.14 -7.49 -21.43
CA LYS A 57 -7.13 -6.12 -20.90
C LYS A 57 -5.79 -5.77 -20.25
N ILE A 58 -5.05 -6.76 -19.75
CA ILE A 58 -3.80 -6.53 -19.02
C ILE A 58 -2.67 -6.25 -20.02
N LYS A 59 -1.96 -5.14 -19.79
CA LYS A 59 -0.80 -4.73 -20.57
C LYS A 59 0.38 -4.55 -19.64
N LEU A 60 1.50 -5.18 -19.98
CA LEU A 60 2.71 -5.15 -19.16
C LEU A 60 3.73 -4.18 -19.75
N ILE A 61 4.33 -3.36 -18.91
CA ILE A 61 5.37 -2.40 -19.28
C ILE A 61 6.58 -2.68 -18.40
N GLU A 62 7.67 -3.15 -19.00
CA GLU A 62 8.89 -3.43 -18.25
C GLU A 62 9.60 -2.14 -17.85
N SER A 63 10.11 -2.09 -16.62
CA SER A 63 10.88 -0.96 -16.12
C SER A 63 11.97 -1.44 -15.18
N ASP A 64 13.14 -0.82 -15.28
CA ASP A 64 14.23 -1.06 -14.33
C ASP A 64 13.87 -0.58 -12.91
N TRP A 65 14.66 -0.96 -11.91
CA TRP A 65 14.56 -0.38 -10.56
C TRP A 65 15.77 0.50 -10.24
N LYS A 66 15.99 1.56 -11.04
CA LYS A 66 17.08 2.51 -10.81
C LYS A 66 16.65 3.66 -9.91
N ILE A 67 17.29 3.78 -8.75
CA ILE A 67 17.09 4.91 -7.83
C ILE A 67 17.94 6.09 -8.31
N THR A 68 17.36 6.94 -9.15
CA THR A 68 18.09 8.08 -9.77
C THR A 68 17.89 9.41 -9.03
N LYS A 69 16.84 9.56 -8.22
CA LYS A 69 16.51 10.79 -7.47
C LYS A 69 16.60 10.61 -5.94
N LYS A 70 16.59 11.74 -5.21
CA LYS A 70 16.57 11.77 -3.73
C LYS A 70 15.51 10.79 -3.20
N SER A 71 15.93 9.95 -2.25
CA SER A 71 15.15 8.82 -1.72
C SER A 71 13.70 9.20 -1.38
N GLY A 72 12.73 8.47 -1.93
CA GLY A 72 11.31 8.63 -1.62
C GLY A 72 10.39 8.83 -2.84
N THR A 73 10.94 9.06 -4.04
CA THR A 73 10.15 9.34 -5.25
C THR A 73 9.95 8.14 -6.18
N ILE A 74 10.71 7.05 -6.04
CA ILE A 74 10.68 5.95 -7.02
C ILE A 74 9.30 5.30 -7.17
N LEU A 75 8.52 5.19 -6.08
CA LEU A 75 7.16 4.64 -6.15
C LEU A 75 6.26 5.55 -7.00
N SER A 76 6.30 6.87 -6.74
CA SER A 76 5.57 7.83 -7.57
C SER A 76 6.08 7.88 -9.01
N GLU A 77 7.38 7.69 -9.26
CA GLU A 77 7.94 7.62 -10.61
C GLU A 77 7.41 6.42 -11.39
N LYS A 78 7.38 5.23 -10.79
CA LYS A 78 6.81 4.03 -11.43
C LYS A 78 5.30 4.12 -11.60
N THR A 79 4.61 4.75 -10.65
CA THR A 79 3.19 5.05 -10.77
C THR A 79 2.93 6.04 -11.91
N ASN A 80 3.73 7.09 -12.03
CA ASN A 80 3.65 8.06 -13.12
C ASN A 80 4.00 7.46 -14.48
N LEU A 81 4.95 6.50 -14.54
CA LEU A 81 5.19 5.72 -15.76
C LEU A 81 3.94 4.94 -16.19
N ALA A 82 3.20 4.36 -15.23
CA ALA A 82 1.93 3.70 -15.54
C ALA A 82 0.88 4.72 -16.03
N ILE A 83 0.78 5.89 -15.39
CA ILE A 83 -0.12 6.99 -15.80
C ILE A 83 0.17 7.46 -17.22
N GLN A 84 1.44 7.54 -17.62
CA GLN A 84 1.81 7.94 -18.99
C GLN A 84 1.33 6.95 -20.07
N ASN A 85 0.93 5.74 -19.69
CA ASN A 85 0.53 4.67 -20.60
C ASN A 85 -0.97 4.33 -20.53
N ILE A 86 -1.75 5.00 -19.67
CA ILE A 86 -3.21 4.84 -19.67
C ILE A 86 -3.86 5.68 -20.77
N THR A 87 -4.91 5.14 -21.40
CA THR A 87 -5.62 5.78 -22.51
C THR A 87 -7.08 6.15 -22.20
N GLY A 88 -7.59 5.75 -21.04
CA GLY A 88 -8.94 6.07 -20.58
C GLY A 88 -9.11 7.54 -20.23
N ASN A 89 -10.36 8.00 -20.11
CA ASN A 89 -10.69 9.32 -19.57
C ASN A 89 -10.36 9.41 -18.06
N TYR A 90 -10.41 8.26 -17.40
CA TYR A 90 -10.06 8.08 -16.00
C TYR A 90 -9.01 6.99 -15.84
N GLY A 91 -8.15 7.16 -14.82
CA GLY A 91 -7.21 6.16 -14.36
C GLY A 91 -7.63 5.62 -13.00
N LEU A 92 -7.90 4.33 -12.87
CA LEU A 92 -8.11 3.62 -11.61
C LEU A 92 -6.79 3.05 -11.11
N TYR A 93 -6.24 3.64 -10.06
CA TYR A 93 -5.06 3.13 -9.37
C TYR A 93 -5.46 2.08 -8.35
N VAL A 94 -4.80 0.92 -8.37
CA VAL A 94 -4.96 -0.12 -7.33
C VAL A 94 -3.58 -0.60 -6.92
N GLN A 95 -3.29 -0.57 -5.62
CA GLN A 95 -2.05 -1.13 -5.07
C GLN A 95 -2.11 -2.67 -5.03
N CYS A 96 -0.96 -3.33 -4.92
CA CYS A 96 -0.84 -4.79 -4.99
C CYS A 96 -1.52 -5.56 -3.84
N ASP A 97 -2.08 -4.85 -2.87
CA ASP A 97 -2.82 -5.35 -1.71
C ASP A 97 -4.16 -4.64 -1.53
N GLU A 98 -4.69 -4.02 -2.58
CA GLU A 98 -5.98 -3.33 -2.59
C GLU A 98 -7.00 -4.06 -3.46
N GLY A 99 -8.25 -4.14 -3.00
CA GLY A 99 -9.34 -4.80 -3.72
C GLY A 99 -10.62 -3.97 -3.75
N ILE A 100 -11.37 -4.08 -4.84
CA ILE A 100 -12.66 -3.42 -5.02
C ILE A 100 -13.76 -4.47 -5.04
N HIS A 101 -14.76 -4.29 -4.19
CA HIS A 101 -15.88 -5.23 -4.08
C HIS A 101 -16.87 -5.02 -5.23
N GLU A 102 -17.31 -6.12 -5.84
CA GLU A 102 -18.19 -6.11 -7.00
C GLU A 102 -19.55 -5.43 -6.78
N LYS A 103 -20.02 -5.35 -5.53
CA LYS A 103 -21.26 -4.62 -5.17
C LYS A 103 -21.18 -3.12 -5.47
N ASP A 104 -19.97 -2.57 -5.53
CA ASP A 104 -19.74 -1.14 -5.68
C ASP A 104 -19.50 -0.75 -7.15
N TYR A 105 -19.42 -1.70 -8.08
CA TYR A 105 -19.02 -1.43 -9.46
C TYR A 105 -19.97 -0.49 -10.20
N GLU A 106 -21.27 -0.77 -10.17
CA GLU A 106 -22.28 0.07 -10.84
C GLU A 106 -22.27 1.50 -10.30
N LYS A 107 -22.10 1.65 -8.98
CA LYS A 107 -22.05 2.95 -8.33
C LYS A 107 -20.82 3.75 -8.76
N ILE A 108 -19.65 3.10 -8.85
CA ILE A 108 -18.42 3.74 -9.34
C ILE A 108 -18.64 4.23 -10.77
N LEU A 109 -19.10 3.36 -11.67
CA LEU A 109 -19.30 3.69 -13.09
C LEU A 109 -20.26 4.88 -13.27
N ARG A 110 -21.40 4.86 -12.55
CA ARG A 110 -22.39 5.94 -12.61
C ARG A 110 -21.81 7.29 -12.18
N VAL A 111 -21.09 7.35 -11.05
CA VAL A 111 -20.51 8.61 -10.56
C VAL A 111 -19.47 9.17 -11.54
N LEU A 112 -18.65 8.30 -12.15
CA LEU A 112 -17.68 8.74 -13.15
C LEU A 112 -18.36 9.28 -14.41
N GLU A 113 -19.43 8.64 -14.86
CA GLU A 113 -20.19 9.06 -16.03
C GLU A 113 -20.89 10.41 -15.81
N GLU A 114 -21.55 10.60 -14.68
CA GLU A 114 -22.20 11.87 -14.29
C GLU A 114 -21.21 13.03 -14.27
N ASN A 115 -19.93 12.77 -13.98
CA ASN A 115 -18.88 13.77 -13.84
C ASN A 115 -17.90 13.83 -15.03
N ILE A 116 -18.19 13.15 -16.15
CA ILE A 116 -17.26 13.08 -17.30
C ILE A 116 -16.91 14.46 -17.88
N ASN A 117 -17.88 15.37 -17.86
CA ASN A 117 -17.78 16.72 -18.43
C ASN A 117 -17.26 17.77 -17.43
N ASP A 118 -17.32 17.53 -16.12
CA ASP A 118 -16.79 18.47 -15.12
C ASP A 118 -15.27 18.31 -14.97
N LYS A 119 -14.52 19.17 -15.66
CA LYS A 119 -13.06 19.17 -15.64
C LYS A 119 -12.45 19.67 -14.32
N ASN A 120 -13.24 20.25 -13.43
CA ASN A 120 -12.77 20.67 -12.10
C ASN A 120 -12.59 19.48 -11.16
N VAL A 121 -13.35 18.40 -11.39
CA VAL A 121 -13.18 17.13 -10.67
C VAL A 121 -11.97 16.39 -11.26
N LYS A 122 -10.89 16.35 -10.49
CA LYS A 122 -9.61 15.71 -10.83
C LYS A 122 -9.43 14.33 -10.24
N GLY A 123 -10.19 13.98 -9.21
CA GLY A 123 -10.13 12.64 -8.63
C GLY A 123 -11.40 12.21 -7.90
N PHE A 124 -11.45 10.93 -7.56
CA PHE A 124 -12.52 10.33 -6.82
C PHE A 124 -11.98 9.52 -5.65
N VAL A 125 -12.58 9.75 -4.48
CA VAL A 125 -12.10 9.29 -3.18
C VAL A 125 -12.88 8.06 -2.73
N PHE A 126 -12.13 7.05 -2.31
CA PHE A 126 -12.64 5.83 -1.69
C PHE A 126 -12.52 5.95 -0.16
N ASP A 127 -13.47 5.37 0.57
CA ASP A 127 -13.30 5.05 1.98
C ASP A 127 -12.46 3.78 2.11
N TYR A 128 -11.77 3.57 3.24
CA TYR A 128 -10.86 2.44 3.42
C TYR A 128 -11.31 1.46 4.51
N ILE A 129 -11.19 0.17 4.19
CA ILE A 129 -11.23 -0.93 5.15
C ILE A 129 -9.82 -1.52 5.22
N HIS A 130 -9.13 -1.28 6.33
CA HIS A 130 -7.76 -1.77 6.55
C HIS A 130 -7.74 -3.06 7.35
N PHE A 131 -7.49 -4.18 6.69
CA PHE A 131 -7.36 -5.47 7.34
C PHE A 131 -6.06 -5.58 8.14
N PHE A 132 -6.14 -6.27 9.28
CA PHE A 132 -5.02 -6.41 10.20
C PHE A 132 -5.03 -7.77 10.90
N GLY A 133 -3.89 -8.44 10.86
CA GLY A 133 -3.68 -9.74 11.49
C GLY A 133 -4.47 -10.88 10.86
N GLY A 134 -5.01 -10.65 9.66
CA GLY A 134 -5.80 -11.59 8.87
C GLY A 134 -6.87 -10.86 8.07
N TYR A 135 -7.70 -11.65 7.39
CA TYR A 135 -8.82 -11.24 6.55
C TYR A 135 -10.09 -10.96 7.38
N PHE A 136 -10.25 -11.56 8.56
CA PHE A 136 -11.48 -11.42 9.37
C PHE A 136 -11.40 -10.35 10.47
N SER A 137 -10.50 -9.38 10.32
CA SER A 137 -10.30 -8.30 11.29
C SER A 137 -9.77 -7.06 10.60
N TYR A 138 -10.38 -5.91 10.85
CA TYR A 138 -9.98 -4.65 10.25
C TYR A 138 -10.10 -3.48 11.23
N ALA A 139 -9.40 -2.38 10.96
CA ALA A 139 -9.41 -1.20 11.80
C ALA A 139 -10.79 -0.53 11.83
N LYS A 140 -11.28 -0.19 13.03
CA LYS A 140 -12.47 0.67 13.18
C LYS A 140 -12.28 1.98 12.44
N ARG A 141 -13.34 2.53 11.85
CA ARG A 141 -13.28 3.84 11.16
C ARG A 141 -12.87 4.99 12.10
N SER A 142 -13.08 4.84 13.41
CA SER A 142 -12.63 5.79 14.43
C SER A 142 -11.13 5.74 14.71
N GLU A 143 -10.42 4.68 14.28
CA GLU A 143 -8.98 4.52 14.50
C GLU A 143 -8.18 5.26 13.42
N LYS A 144 -7.79 6.50 13.73
CA LYS A 144 -7.02 7.36 12.82
C LYS A 144 -5.52 7.45 13.15
N ARG A 145 -5.05 6.76 14.19
CA ARG A 145 -3.63 6.84 14.61
C ARG A 145 -2.71 6.05 13.68
N PHE A 146 -3.22 5.02 13.03
CA PHE A 146 -2.43 4.05 12.24
C PHE A 146 -2.87 3.94 10.79
N PHE A 147 -4.09 4.34 10.50
CA PHE A 147 -4.76 4.12 9.23
C PHE A 147 -5.43 5.41 8.77
N TYR A 148 -5.31 5.70 7.49
CA TYR A 148 -6.08 6.75 6.85
C TYR A 148 -7.49 6.20 6.57
N ASP A 149 -8.51 7.05 6.56
CA ASP A 149 -9.89 6.62 6.33
C ASP A 149 -10.31 6.76 4.87
N ARG A 150 -9.60 7.59 4.10
CA ARG A 150 -9.96 7.96 2.73
C ARG A 150 -8.72 8.25 1.89
N GLU A 151 -8.76 7.89 0.61
CA GLU A 151 -7.74 8.29 -0.36
C GLU A 151 -8.28 8.30 -1.79
N VAL A 152 -7.67 9.12 -2.66
CA VAL A 152 -7.97 9.15 -4.10
C VAL A 152 -7.43 7.88 -4.75
N ARG A 153 -8.30 7.16 -5.47
CA ARG A 153 -7.90 5.99 -6.27
C ARG A 153 -8.35 6.05 -7.72
N ILE A 154 -9.23 6.98 -8.09
CA ILE A 154 -9.48 7.28 -9.50
C ILE A 154 -9.07 8.71 -9.78
N ILE A 155 -8.30 8.91 -10.84
CA ILE A 155 -7.85 10.22 -11.30
C ILE A 155 -8.40 10.52 -12.68
N ARG A 156 -8.62 11.79 -12.98
CA ARG A 156 -8.86 12.25 -14.36
C ARG A 156 -7.56 12.15 -15.15
N ASN A 157 -7.64 11.55 -16.32
CA ASN A 157 -6.51 11.42 -17.24
C ASN A 157 -6.58 12.50 -18.34
N ASP A 158 -6.29 13.73 -17.95
CA ASP A 158 -6.22 14.90 -18.83
C ASP A 158 -4.81 15.55 -18.83
N GLY A 159 -3.82 14.81 -18.35
CA GLY A 159 -2.43 15.28 -18.22
C GLY A 159 -2.20 16.25 -17.05
N THR A 160 -3.20 16.54 -16.22
CA THR A 160 -3.08 17.53 -15.14
C THR A 160 -2.78 16.92 -13.76
N VAL A 161 -2.82 15.59 -13.62
CA VAL A 161 -2.68 14.87 -12.33
C VAL A 161 -1.47 13.96 -12.35
N LEU A 162 -0.69 13.98 -11.26
CA LEU A 162 0.52 13.17 -11.07
C LEU A 162 0.51 12.49 -9.70
N SER A 163 1.07 11.29 -9.64
CA SER A 163 1.42 10.61 -8.39
C SER A 163 2.57 11.33 -7.69
N TRP A 164 2.55 11.40 -6.36
CA TRP A 164 3.54 12.10 -5.56
C TRP A 164 3.99 11.28 -4.33
N GLY A 165 5.21 11.54 -3.87
CA GLY A 165 5.76 10.94 -2.65
C GLY A 165 5.89 9.43 -2.73
N ASP A 166 5.33 8.74 -1.74
CA ASP A 166 5.27 7.28 -1.64
C ASP A 166 4.20 6.63 -2.53
N ALA A 167 3.66 7.39 -3.49
CA ALA A 167 2.56 7.00 -4.36
C ALA A 167 1.23 6.73 -3.64
N MET A 168 1.06 7.24 -2.41
CA MET A 168 -0.21 7.11 -1.69
C MET A 168 -1.31 7.99 -2.28
N GLY A 169 -0.97 9.18 -2.79
CA GLY A 169 -1.93 10.14 -3.34
C GLY A 169 -1.40 10.94 -4.52
N PHE A 170 -2.19 11.93 -4.95
CA PHE A 170 -1.98 12.66 -6.19
C PHE A 170 -1.96 14.18 -5.97
N LYS A 171 -1.27 14.88 -6.89
CA LYS A 171 -1.23 16.34 -6.98
C LYS A 171 -1.49 16.80 -8.40
N ASP A 172 -1.94 18.04 -8.56
CA ASP A 172 -1.95 18.70 -9.87
C ASP A 172 -0.54 19.21 -10.27
N LEU A 173 -0.42 19.75 -11.49
CA LEU A 173 0.84 20.32 -12.00
C LEU A 173 1.35 21.53 -11.19
N ASN A 174 0.48 22.20 -10.43
CA ASN A 174 0.85 23.31 -9.55
C ASN A 174 1.23 22.83 -8.13
N GLY A 175 1.18 21.52 -7.87
CA GLY A 175 1.50 20.92 -6.58
C GLY A 175 0.35 20.90 -5.58
N VAL A 176 -0.87 21.28 -5.98
CA VAL A 176 -2.07 21.22 -5.14
C VAL A 176 -2.50 19.76 -4.99
N LYS A 177 -2.76 19.31 -3.76
CA LYS A 177 -3.22 17.94 -3.50
C LYS A 177 -4.59 17.71 -4.13
N ILE A 178 -4.78 16.54 -4.75
CA ILE A 178 -6.10 16.10 -5.19
C ILE A 178 -6.81 15.47 -3.98
N ASN A 179 -7.84 16.13 -3.46
CA ASN A 179 -8.64 15.69 -2.32
C ASN A 179 -9.96 16.47 -2.21
N ILE A 180 -10.82 16.05 -1.28
CA ILE A 180 -12.13 16.68 -1.06
C ILE A 180 -11.96 18.10 -0.52
N GLU A 181 -10.96 18.34 0.35
CA GLU A 181 -10.75 19.63 1.01
C GLU A 181 -10.38 20.74 0.01
N ASN A 182 -9.62 20.41 -1.05
CA ASN A 182 -9.29 21.35 -2.11
C ASN A 182 -10.38 21.47 -3.19
N LYS A 183 -11.55 20.83 -3.00
CA LYS A 183 -12.72 20.86 -3.91
C LYS A 183 -12.40 20.40 -5.34
N ASN A 184 -11.35 19.61 -5.50
CA ASN A 184 -10.92 19.05 -6.79
C ASN A 184 -11.08 17.52 -6.83
N ALA A 185 -11.72 16.92 -5.82
CA ALA A 185 -12.10 15.52 -5.81
C ALA A 185 -13.48 15.31 -5.18
N LEU A 186 -14.18 14.25 -5.62
CA LEU A 186 -15.50 13.87 -5.11
C LEU A 186 -15.46 12.53 -4.35
N PRO A 187 -16.24 12.37 -3.28
CA PRO A 187 -16.38 11.08 -2.61
C PRO A 187 -17.25 10.12 -3.45
N LEU A 188 -16.81 8.87 -3.59
CA LEU A 188 -17.64 7.82 -4.19
C LEU A 188 -18.59 7.18 -3.17
N ASN A 189 -18.27 7.29 -1.87
CA ASN A 189 -18.97 6.59 -0.80
C ASN A 189 -18.97 5.05 -1.02
N VAL A 190 -17.82 4.50 -1.41
CA VAL A 190 -17.55 3.06 -1.59
C VAL A 190 -16.23 2.70 -0.91
N ASN A 191 -16.03 1.43 -0.61
CA ASN A 191 -14.86 0.99 0.15
C ASN A 191 -13.78 0.40 -0.76
N MET A 192 -12.53 0.82 -0.54
CA MET A 192 -11.33 0.11 -0.93
C MET A 192 -10.93 -0.85 0.19
N PHE A 193 -10.78 -2.13 -0.16
CA PHE A 193 -10.40 -3.19 0.77
C PHE A 193 -8.88 -3.34 0.75
N HIS A 194 -8.19 -2.95 1.82
CA HIS A 194 -6.73 -2.91 1.87
C HIS A 194 -6.17 -4.00 2.80
N TYR A 195 -5.40 -4.92 2.21
CA TYR A 195 -4.89 -6.16 2.79
C TYR A 195 -3.41 -6.10 3.19
N GLY A 196 -2.79 -4.92 3.22
CA GLY A 196 -1.34 -4.78 3.45
C GLY A 196 -0.85 -5.34 4.79
N ARG A 197 -1.75 -5.47 5.79
CA ARG A 197 -1.48 -6.10 7.09
C ARG A 197 -2.37 -7.35 7.36
N ALA A 198 -3.01 -7.91 6.34
CA ALA A 198 -3.82 -9.13 6.44
C ALA A 198 -2.95 -10.40 6.44
N LYS A 199 -2.00 -10.49 7.37
CA LYS A 199 -1.04 -11.60 7.45
C LYS A 199 -0.99 -12.19 8.85
N ASN A 200 -0.54 -13.44 8.93
CA ASN A 200 -0.20 -14.02 10.22
C ASN A 200 1.04 -13.31 10.83
N PRO A 201 1.25 -13.38 12.16
CA PRO A 201 2.35 -12.69 12.82
C PRO A 201 3.74 -13.10 12.31
N ALA A 202 3.93 -14.40 12.05
CA ALA A 202 5.22 -14.95 11.65
C ALA A 202 5.64 -14.45 10.26
N ASP A 203 4.73 -14.41 9.32
CA ASP A 203 4.96 -14.00 7.93
C ASP A 203 5.04 -12.48 7.81
N MET A 204 4.30 -11.74 8.65
CA MET A 204 4.50 -10.30 8.78
C MET A 204 5.91 -9.98 9.30
N TYR A 205 6.38 -10.72 10.30
CA TYR A 205 7.76 -10.58 10.79
C TYR A 205 8.82 -10.99 9.76
N LYS A 206 8.59 -12.06 8.98
CA LYS A 206 9.48 -12.44 7.86
C LYS A 206 9.51 -11.35 6.79
N LYS A 207 8.35 -10.81 6.40
CA LYS A 207 8.24 -9.71 5.42
C LYS A 207 9.04 -8.50 5.88
N ASP A 208 8.92 -8.11 7.16
CA ASP A 208 9.69 -6.99 7.71
C ASP A 208 11.21 -7.22 7.58
N LYS A 209 11.69 -8.45 7.83
CA LYS A 209 13.10 -8.81 7.64
C LYS A 209 13.55 -8.84 6.18
N GLU A 210 12.71 -9.35 5.27
CA GLU A 210 13.04 -9.33 3.84
C GLU A 210 13.04 -7.90 3.29
N MET A 211 12.13 -7.04 3.78
CA MET A 211 12.15 -5.59 3.54
C MET A 211 13.40 -4.90 4.11
N GLU A 212 13.96 -5.40 5.22
CA GLU A 212 15.24 -4.91 5.74
C GLU A 212 16.38 -5.31 4.78
N ARG A 213 16.44 -6.59 4.39
CA ARG A 213 17.50 -7.15 3.52
C ARG A 213 17.54 -6.55 2.11
N LEU A 214 16.39 -6.50 1.43
CA LEU A 214 16.28 -6.05 0.03
C LEU A 214 16.64 -4.57 -0.16
N TYR A 215 16.62 -3.81 0.91
CA TYR A 215 16.81 -2.36 0.86
C TYR A 215 17.99 -1.88 1.71
N ASN A 216 18.93 -2.80 2.01
CA ASN A 216 20.15 -2.58 2.79
C ASN A 216 21.13 -1.52 2.23
N PHE A 217 20.86 -0.89 1.08
CA PHE A 217 21.78 0.10 0.48
C PHE A 217 21.49 1.57 0.81
N GLN A 218 20.48 1.92 1.62
CA GLN A 218 20.19 3.32 2.00
C GLN A 218 19.69 3.45 3.45
N ILE A 219 20.37 2.77 4.37
CA ILE A 219 19.99 2.62 5.79
C ILE A 219 19.67 3.96 6.47
N ILE A 220 20.41 5.03 6.19
CA ILE A 220 20.27 6.30 6.94
C ILE A 220 19.00 7.08 6.56
N ASN A 221 18.67 7.20 5.28
CA ASN A 221 17.50 7.96 4.85
C ASN A 221 16.20 7.17 5.04
N ARG A 222 16.25 5.83 4.95
CA ARG A 222 15.14 4.97 5.34
C ARG A 222 14.91 4.94 6.84
N LEU A 223 15.95 4.95 7.66
CA LEU A 223 15.79 5.08 9.11
C LEU A 223 15.18 6.44 9.46
N LYS A 224 15.54 7.53 8.77
CA LYS A 224 14.87 8.82 8.96
C LYS A 224 13.38 8.75 8.61
N ASN A 225 13.00 8.23 7.45
CA ASN A 225 11.58 8.12 7.06
C ASN A 225 10.80 7.10 7.91
N TRP A 226 11.43 5.97 8.26
CA TRP A 226 10.87 5.01 9.19
C TRP A 226 10.69 5.67 10.56
N VAL A 227 11.69 6.30 11.17
CA VAL A 227 11.58 7.00 12.47
C VAL A 227 10.58 8.16 12.45
N SER A 228 10.44 8.88 11.33
CA SER A 228 9.42 9.93 11.17
C SER A 228 7.99 9.38 11.15
N ASN A 229 7.79 8.15 10.64
CA ASN A 229 6.49 7.47 10.56
C ASN A 229 6.30 6.36 11.63
N TYR A 230 7.36 6.02 12.35
CA TYR A 230 7.45 4.99 13.38
C TYR A 230 7.45 5.68 14.72
N ASP A 231 6.31 5.65 15.38
CA ASP A 231 6.24 5.93 16.81
C ASP A 231 6.38 4.59 17.55
N PRO A 232 7.44 4.36 18.35
CA PRO A 232 7.60 3.14 19.13
C PRO A 232 6.43 2.89 20.10
N ARG A 233 5.69 3.95 20.47
CA ARG A 233 4.46 3.84 21.26
C ARG A 233 3.32 3.25 20.43
N ILE A 234 3.28 3.56 19.13
CA ILE A 234 2.33 3.05 18.16
C ILE A 234 2.58 1.55 17.88
N ASP A 235 3.84 1.13 17.68
CA ASP A 235 4.16 -0.29 17.43
C ASP A 235 3.93 -1.16 18.67
N LYS A 236 4.22 -0.63 19.87
CA LYS A 236 3.85 -1.30 21.13
C LYS A 236 2.33 -1.40 21.28
N TYR A 237 1.59 -0.35 20.93
CA TYR A 237 0.15 -0.26 21.13
C TYR A 237 -0.66 -1.10 20.14
N ILE A 238 -0.30 -1.06 18.85
CA ILE A 238 -1.04 -1.71 17.77
C ILE A 238 -1.11 -3.23 17.95
N TYR A 239 -0.14 -3.84 18.63
CA TYR A 239 -0.15 -5.27 18.93
C TYR A 239 -0.44 -5.63 20.40
N SER A 240 -0.57 -4.63 21.29
CA SER A 240 -0.85 -4.90 22.71
C SER A 240 -2.35 -4.98 23.03
N ASP A 241 -3.14 -4.19 22.32
CA ASP A 241 -4.59 -4.12 22.47
C ASP A 241 -5.22 -4.17 21.08
N PHE A 242 -6.28 -4.95 20.92
CA PHE A 242 -7.02 -5.13 19.67
C PHE A 242 -8.44 -4.57 19.75
N GLY A 243 -8.79 -3.81 20.80
CA GLY A 243 -10.09 -3.14 20.93
C GLY A 243 -10.40 -2.12 19.85
N TRP A 244 -9.40 -1.71 19.06
CA TRP A 244 -9.54 -0.83 17.89
C TRP A 244 -9.91 -1.59 16.60
N LEU A 245 -10.00 -2.93 16.64
CA LEU A 245 -10.42 -3.74 15.50
C LEU A 245 -11.93 -4.04 15.53
N GLU A 246 -12.52 -4.12 14.36
CA GLU A 246 -13.79 -4.80 14.11
C GLU A 246 -13.50 -6.24 13.66
N ARG A 247 -14.46 -7.14 13.92
CA ARG A 247 -14.37 -8.57 13.62
C ARG A 247 -15.45 -8.95 12.62
N ILE A 248 -15.09 -9.82 11.69
CA ILE A 248 -16.01 -10.39 10.70
C ILE A 248 -16.20 -11.86 11.05
N ASP A 249 -17.42 -12.38 10.89
CA ASP A 249 -17.64 -13.82 10.95
C ASP A 249 -16.81 -14.52 9.87
N ARG A 250 -16.01 -15.53 10.25
CA ARG A 250 -15.20 -16.32 9.32
C ARG A 250 -16.00 -17.01 8.22
N LYS A 251 -17.30 -17.23 8.44
CA LYS A 251 -18.20 -17.80 7.43
C LYS A 251 -18.64 -16.77 6.38
N ASN A 252 -18.51 -15.47 6.68
CA ASN A 252 -18.90 -14.40 5.77
C ASN A 252 -17.76 -14.05 4.79
N LEU A 253 -17.45 -14.97 3.88
CA LEU A 253 -16.47 -14.75 2.82
C LEU A 253 -16.90 -13.66 1.84
N ASP A 254 -18.22 -13.48 1.66
CA ASP A 254 -18.79 -12.45 0.77
C ASP A 254 -18.53 -11.03 1.26
N PHE A 255 -18.04 -10.82 2.49
CA PHE A 255 -17.52 -9.53 2.91
C PHE A 255 -16.32 -9.08 2.05
N HIS A 256 -15.56 -10.02 1.50
CA HIS A 256 -14.40 -9.74 0.66
C HIS A 256 -14.78 -9.64 -0.83
N PRO A 257 -14.06 -8.80 -1.60
CA PRO A 257 -14.13 -8.85 -3.05
C PRO A 257 -13.92 -10.28 -3.56
N ALA A 258 -14.69 -10.68 -4.57
CA ALA A 258 -14.68 -12.06 -5.05
C ALA A 258 -13.27 -12.68 -5.26
N PRO A 259 -12.27 -11.97 -5.85
CA PRO A 259 -10.92 -12.53 -6.03
C PRO A 259 -10.18 -12.85 -4.72
N PHE A 260 -10.54 -12.21 -3.60
CA PHE A 260 -9.86 -12.37 -2.32
C PHE A 260 -10.48 -13.47 -1.44
N ARG A 261 -11.64 -14.04 -1.82
CA ARG A 261 -12.37 -15.02 -0.98
C ARG A 261 -11.59 -16.30 -0.76
N GLU A 262 -10.88 -16.78 -1.79
CA GLU A 262 -10.04 -17.96 -1.67
C GLU A 262 -8.90 -17.72 -0.68
N LEU A 263 -8.23 -16.57 -0.74
CA LEU A 263 -7.18 -16.20 0.22
C LEU A 263 -7.72 -16.13 1.65
N ALA A 264 -8.87 -15.49 1.84
CA ALA A 264 -9.52 -15.41 3.14
C ALA A 264 -9.89 -16.80 3.69
N SER A 265 -10.38 -17.71 2.83
CA SER A 265 -10.78 -19.06 3.22
C SER A 265 -9.61 -19.92 3.73
N LYS A 266 -8.38 -19.63 3.27
CA LYS A 266 -7.16 -20.34 3.67
C LYS A 266 -6.62 -19.88 5.03
N GLN A 267 -7.17 -18.82 5.62
CA GLN A 267 -6.74 -18.36 6.94
C GLN A 267 -7.11 -19.36 8.03
N ASP A 268 -6.09 -20.00 8.62
CA ASP A 268 -6.23 -20.87 9.78
C ASP A 268 -5.94 -20.14 11.11
N TRP A 269 -5.14 -19.07 11.11
CA TRP A 269 -4.75 -18.30 12.31
C TRP A 269 -5.76 -17.23 12.74
N LYS A 270 -5.73 -16.83 14.02
CA LYS A 270 -6.51 -15.70 14.56
C LYS A 270 -5.59 -14.51 14.81
N VAL A 271 -6.14 -13.29 14.68
CA VAL A 271 -5.39 -12.07 15.02
C VAL A 271 -4.97 -12.04 16.50
N ASP A 272 -5.71 -12.69 17.39
CA ASP A 272 -5.31 -12.79 18.81
C ASP A 272 -4.03 -13.60 19.03
N ASP A 273 -3.61 -14.44 18.06
CA ASP A 273 -2.35 -15.19 18.11
C ASP A 273 -1.12 -14.26 18.13
N PHE A 274 -1.27 -13.01 17.66
CA PHE A 274 -0.24 -11.97 17.77
C PHE A 274 0.15 -11.69 19.23
N LYS A 275 -0.79 -11.77 20.18
CA LYS A 275 -0.51 -11.54 21.62
C LYS A 275 0.45 -12.60 22.16
N THR A 276 0.31 -13.84 21.71
CA THR A 276 1.15 -14.97 22.12
C THR A 276 2.52 -14.87 21.47
N PHE A 277 2.57 -14.69 20.15
CA PHE A 277 3.83 -14.56 19.39
C PHE A 277 4.74 -13.44 19.91
N LEU A 278 4.16 -12.28 20.26
CA LEU A 278 4.95 -11.16 20.79
C LEU A 278 5.41 -11.37 22.23
N LYS A 279 4.65 -12.08 23.06
CA LYS A 279 5.10 -12.47 24.42
C LYS A 279 6.34 -13.35 24.34
N GLU A 280 6.39 -14.29 23.39
CA GLU A 280 7.55 -15.19 23.19
C GLU A 280 8.79 -14.46 22.66
N LYS A 281 8.62 -13.39 21.86
CA LYS A 281 9.73 -12.61 21.29
C LYS A 281 10.29 -11.51 22.21
N LYS A 282 9.71 -11.29 23.40
CA LYS A 282 10.08 -10.20 24.33
C LYS A 282 11.49 -10.29 24.96
N GLY A 283 12.30 -11.30 24.63
CA GLY A 283 13.60 -11.50 25.29
C GLY A 283 14.74 -10.56 24.86
N THR A 284 14.83 -10.10 23.61
CA THR A 284 16.07 -9.44 23.11
C THR A 284 15.88 -8.41 21.99
N SER A 285 14.82 -8.54 21.18
CA SER A 285 14.66 -7.73 19.94
C SER A 285 14.16 -6.29 20.18
N GLN A 286 13.36 -6.07 21.23
CA GLN A 286 12.73 -4.77 21.47
C GLN A 286 13.72 -3.73 22.01
N PHE A 287 14.70 -4.17 22.80
CA PHE A 287 15.79 -3.32 23.29
C PHE A 287 16.66 -2.80 22.14
N PHE A 288 16.98 -3.66 21.17
CA PHE A 288 17.77 -3.30 20.00
C PHE A 288 17.03 -2.31 19.07
N LYS A 289 15.73 -2.52 18.84
CA LYS A 289 14.88 -1.57 18.08
C LYS A 289 14.76 -0.20 18.77
N MET A 290 14.62 -0.17 20.10
CA MET A 290 14.61 1.08 20.89
C MET A 290 15.96 1.81 20.86
N LEU A 291 17.07 1.08 20.89
CA LEU A 291 18.41 1.64 20.83
C LEU A 291 18.67 2.32 19.47
N ILE A 292 18.31 1.65 18.37
CA ILE A 292 18.39 2.21 17.01
C ILE A 292 17.48 3.44 16.85
N TYR A 293 16.23 3.38 17.34
CA TYR A 293 15.31 4.53 17.32
C TYR A 293 15.90 5.74 18.06
N ARG A 294 16.47 5.55 19.25
CA ARG A 294 17.12 6.61 20.03
C ARG A 294 18.32 7.21 19.29
N ILE A 295 19.21 6.36 18.78
CA ILE A 295 20.39 6.77 18.01
C ILE A 295 20.01 7.64 16.80
N VAL A 296 18.95 7.26 16.08
CA VAL A 296 18.49 7.99 14.89
C VAL A 296 17.77 9.29 15.27
N LYS A 297 16.94 9.28 16.32
CA LYS A 297 16.31 10.50 16.85
C LYS A 297 17.34 11.53 17.33
N ASP A 298 18.38 11.08 18.02
CA ASP A 298 19.49 11.94 18.48
C ASP A 298 20.30 12.49 17.29
N SER A 299 20.38 11.75 16.17
CA SER A 299 21.03 12.19 14.93
C SER A 299 20.20 13.18 14.11
N ILE A 300 18.87 13.16 14.26
CA ILE A 300 17.94 14.12 13.62
C ILE A 300 17.94 15.44 14.39
N ASN A 301 18.16 15.41 15.72
CA ASN A 301 18.20 16.59 16.60
C ASN A 301 19.58 17.29 16.66
N GLU A 302 20.49 17.04 15.72
CA GLU A 302 21.84 17.62 15.63
C GLU A 302 22.60 17.76 16.97
N THR A 303 22.73 16.68 17.76
CA THR A 303 23.79 16.65 18.78
C THR A 303 25.04 16.02 18.19
N SER A 304 26.13 16.79 18.14
CA SER A 304 27.44 16.48 17.53
C SER A 304 28.09 15.16 17.97
N ASN A 305 27.54 14.48 18.97
CA ASN A 305 28.02 13.21 19.52
C ASN A 305 27.37 11.94 18.93
N ALA A 306 26.30 12.05 18.14
CA ALA A 306 25.57 10.88 17.64
C ALA A 306 26.40 10.03 16.66
N TYR A 307 27.12 10.68 15.73
CA TYR A 307 27.95 10.00 14.73
C TYR A 307 29.15 9.26 15.36
N LYS A 308 29.75 9.82 16.42
CA LYS A 308 30.83 9.20 17.19
C LYS A 308 30.36 7.94 17.94
N LYS A 309 29.15 7.96 18.52
CA LYS A 309 28.59 6.80 19.24
C LYS A 309 28.28 5.62 18.30
N ILE A 310 27.78 5.89 17.08
CA ILE A 310 27.52 4.85 16.07
C ILE A 310 28.81 4.17 15.62
N ARG A 311 29.87 4.95 15.35
CA ARG A 311 31.18 4.42 14.94
C ARG A 311 31.86 3.58 16.04
N ALA A 312 31.71 3.98 17.31
CA ALA A 312 32.27 3.23 18.43
C ALA A 312 31.58 1.88 18.63
N PHE A 313 30.26 1.81 18.42
CA PHE A 313 29.50 0.57 18.56
C PHE A 313 29.81 -0.45 17.45
N LEU A 314 29.98 0.02 16.21
CA LEU A 314 30.34 -0.84 15.07
C LEU A 314 31.79 -1.35 15.10
N LYS A 315 32.67 -0.69 15.87
CA LYS A 315 34.07 -1.12 16.07
C LYS A 315 34.25 -2.17 17.17
N ASN A 316 33.25 -2.36 18.05
CA ASN A 316 33.30 -3.32 19.16
C ASN A 316 32.49 -4.61 18.86
N LYS A 317 32.32 -4.96 17.58
CA LYS A 317 31.70 -6.20 17.13
C LYS A 317 32.67 -7.02 16.30
#